data_AF-A0A2S2C0F5-F1
#
_entry.id   AF-A0A2S2C0F5-F1
#
_cell.length_a   1.000
_cell.length_b   1.000
_cell.length_c   1.000
_cell.angle_alpha   90.00
_cell.angle_beta   90.00
_cell.angle_gamma   90.00
#
_symmetry.space_group_name_H-M   'P 1'
#
loop_
_entity.id
_entity.type
_entity.pdbx_description
1 polymer ?
#
loop_
_entity_poly.entity_id
_entity_poly.type
_entity_poly.pdbx_seq_one_letter_code
_entity_poly.pdbx_strand_id
1 'polypeptide(L)'
;MFVLVRHAHAGNKALWHGPDADRPLSIVGRRQAAARGLTVEDHCLLAPGAPVDRLFAALCAPDIDGTLWCAHGEVLDDLAATAPTHRSARVPPTTKTAKGGAWIIDPAAPPPFTFRYIAPDPTS
;
A
#
# COMPACT_ATOMS: atom_id res chain seq x y z
N MET A 1 -10.60 -7.83 6.93
CA MET A 1 -9.64 -6.75 7.20
C MET A 1 -8.39 -6.87 6.34
N PHE A 2 -8.02 -5.83 5.61
CA PHE A 2 -6.70 -5.71 4.98
C PHE A 2 -6.04 -4.37 5.33
N VAL A 3 -4.73 -4.27 5.10
CA VAL A 3 -3.95 -3.06 5.40
C VAL A 3 -3.30 -2.54 4.12
N LEU A 4 -3.52 -1.26 3.81
CA LEU A 4 -2.82 -0.55 2.74
C LEU A 4 -1.76 0.37 3.36
N VAL A 5 -0.50 0.17 3.00
CA VAL A 5 0.67 0.85 3.58
C VAL A 5 1.39 1.64 2.50
N ARG A 6 1.77 2.88 2.81
CA ARG A 6 2.80 3.57 2.04
C ARG A 6 4.16 3.10 2.53
N HIS A 7 5.03 2.63 1.65
CA HIS A 7 6.36 2.17 2.07
C HIS A 7 7.10 3.25 2.90
N ALA A 8 7.82 2.79 3.93
CA ALA A 8 8.73 3.62 4.71
C ALA A 8 10.02 3.88 3.92
N HIS A 9 11.07 4.41 4.56
CA HIS A 9 12.33 4.68 3.89
C HIS A 9 12.95 3.41 3.27
N ALA A 10 12.97 3.32 1.93
CA ALA A 10 13.46 2.13 1.20
C ALA A 10 14.94 2.23 0.78
N GLY A 11 15.77 2.85 1.62
CA GLY A 11 17.18 3.14 1.31
C GLY A 11 17.38 4.39 0.45
N ASN A 12 18.65 4.72 0.18
CA ASN A 12 19.03 5.96 -0.51
C ASN A 12 18.84 5.83 -2.03
N LYS A 13 17.90 6.62 -2.59
CA LYS A 13 17.64 6.71 -4.02
C LYS A 13 18.89 7.10 -4.83
N ALA A 14 19.81 7.89 -4.26
CA ALA A 14 21.03 8.32 -4.95
C ALA A 14 22.02 7.17 -5.21
N LEU A 15 21.88 6.04 -4.50
CA LEU A 15 22.73 4.86 -4.66
C LEU A 15 22.08 3.79 -5.54
N TRP A 16 20.91 4.08 -6.11
CA TRP A 16 20.18 3.17 -7.01
C TRP A 16 20.25 3.68 -8.44
N HIS A 17 20.75 2.85 -9.35
CA HIS A 17 20.95 3.21 -10.75
C HIS A 17 19.82 2.71 -11.69
N GLY A 18 18.84 1.98 -11.15
CA GLY A 18 17.67 1.51 -11.91
C GLY A 18 16.46 2.44 -11.79
N PRO A 19 15.34 2.11 -12.48
CA PRO A 19 14.06 2.76 -12.25
C PRO A 19 13.66 2.68 -10.77
N ASP A 20 13.13 3.76 -10.21
CA ASP A 20 12.72 3.79 -8.80
C ASP A 20 11.62 2.76 -8.49
N ALA A 21 10.78 2.47 -9.50
CA ALA A 21 9.76 1.43 -9.50
C ALA A 21 10.30 0.02 -9.22
N ASP A 22 11.55 -0.24 -9.63
CA ASP A 22 12.21 -1.53 -9.47
C ASP A 22 13.05 -1.60 -8.19
N ARG A 23 13.07 -0.53 -7.38
CA ARG A 23 13.91 -0.48 -6.18
C ARG A 23 13.31 -1.39 -5.11
N PRO A 24 13.98 -2.51 -4.76
CA PRO A 24 13.41 -3.48 -3.85
C PRO A 24 13.40 -2.94 -2.42
N LEU A 25 12.62 -3.59 -1.56
CA LEU A 25 12.71 -3.39 -0.12
C LEU A 25 14.18 -3.55 0.33
N SER A 26 14.65 -2.63 1.18
CA SER A 26 16.02 -2.70 1.69
C SER A 26 16.25 -3.99 2.49
N ILE A 27 17.51 -4.42 2.63
CA ILE A 27 17.87 -5.58 3.47
C ILE A 27 17.32 -5.43 4.89
N VAL A 28 17.30 -4.19 5.41
CA VAL A 28 16.71 -3.86 6.72
C VAL A 28 15.22 -4.16 6.73
N GLY A 29 14.48 -3.70 5.72
CA GLY A 29 13.04 -3.96 5.61
C GLY A 29 12.72 -5.46 5.51
N ARG A 30 13.50 -6.21 4.72
CA ARG A 30 13.30 -7.67 4.62
C ARG A 30 13.55 -8.39 5.94
N ARG A 31 14.59 -7.99 6.69
CA ARG A 31 14.87 -8.53 8.03
C ARG A 31 13.77 -8.19 9.03
N GLN A 32 13.24 -6.98 8.99
CA GLN A 32 12.14 -6.55 9.87
C GLN A 32 10.85 -7.34 9.62
N ALA A 33 10.54 -7.66 8.37
CA ALA A 33 9.41 -8.51 8.01
C ALA A 33 9.63 -9.95 8.50
N ALA A 34 10.80 -10.53 8.21
CA ALA A 34 11.16 -11.88 8.66
C ALA A 34 11.12 -12.03 10.20
N ALA A 35 11.64 -11.05 10.95
CA ALA A 35 11.61 -11.04 12.41
C ALA A 35 10.18 -10.99 12.99
N ARG A 36 9.19 -10.59 12.19
CA ARG A 36 7.76 -10.57 12.54
C ARG A 36 6.99 -11.76 11.96
N GLY A 37 7.68 -12.70 11.31
CA GLY A 37 7.05 -13.85 10.64
C GLY A 37 6.20 -13.45 9.43
N LEU A 38 6.45 -12.29 8.83
CA LEU A 38 5.71 -11.81 7.66
C LEU A 38 6.40 -12.26 6.37
N THR A 39 5.63 -12.92 5.50
CA THR A 39 6.04 -13.18 4.11
C THR A 39 5.91 -11.90 3.30
N VAL A 40 6.94 -11.58 2.52
CA VAL A 40 6.93 -10.44 1.60
C VAL A 40 6.95 -10.98 0.19
N GLU A 41 5.95 -10.60 -0.60
CA GLU A 41 5.83 -10.95 -2.01
C GLU A 41 5.74 -9.65 -2.82
N ASP A 42 6.57 -9.53 -3.84
CA ASP A 42 6.51 -8.41 -4.77
C ASP A 42 5.35 -8.64 -5.75
N HIS A 43 4.44 -7.67 -5.86
CA HIS A 43 3.27 -7.76 -6.73
C HIS A 43 3.32 -6.63 -7.78
N CYS A 44 3.27 -6.98 -9.07
CA CYS A 44 3.44 -6.01 -10.17
C CYS A 44 2.39 -4.88 -10.17
N LEU A 45 1.16 -5.16 -9.71
CA LEU A 45 0.10 -4.14 -9.52
C LEU A 45 0.44 -3.04 -8.50
N LEU A 46 1.44 -3.25 -7.64
CA LEU A 46 1.92 -2.26 -6.67
C LEU A 46 3.07 -1.40 -7.22
N ALA A 47 3.51 -1.67 -8.45
CA ALA A 47 4.54 -0.89 -9.12
C ALA A 47 3.97 0.45 -9.63
N PRO A 48 4.78 1.52 -9.63
CA PRO A 48 4.45 2.77 -10.30
C PRO A 48 4.03 2.56 -11.77
N GLY A 49 2.95 3.22 -12.18
CA GLY A 49 2.42 3.11 -13.54
C GLY A 49 1.65 1.82 -13.85
N ALA A 50 1.47 0.94 -12.86
CA ALA A 50 0.59 -0.21 -13.01
C ALA A 50 -0.88 0.24 -13.26
N PRO A 51 -1.68 -0.55 -13.99
CA PRO A 51 -3.06 -0.20 -14.30
C PRO A 51 -3.90 -0.14 -13.02
N VAL A 52 -4.23 1.07 -12.57
CA VAL A 52 -4.94 1.33 -11.31
C VAL A 52 -6.29 0.62 -11.20
N ASP A 53 -7.02 0.44 -12.30
CA ASP A 53 -8.29 -0.31 -12.30
C ASP A 53 -8.09 -1.80 -11.94
N ARG A 54 -6.95 -2.39 -12.34
CA ARG A 54 -6.60 -3.77 -11.99
C ARG A 54 -6.19 -3.88 -10.52
N LEU A 55 -5.46 -2.88 -10.01
CA LEU A 55 -5.15 -2.79 -8.59
C LEU A 55 -6.42 -2.64 -7.75
N PHE A 56 -7.33 -1.76 -8.16
CA PHE A 56 -8.63 -1.58 -7.52
C PHE A 56 -9.43 -2.88 -7.48
N ALA A 57 -9.50 -3.61 -8.60
CA ALA A 57 -10.16 -4.91 -8.67
C ALA A 57 -9.54 -5.94 -7.72
N ALA A 58 -8.20 -5.98 -7.62
CA ALA A 58 -7.50 -6.86 -6.69
C ALA A 58 -7.80 -6.52 -5.22
N LEU A 59 -7.84 -5.24 -4.86
CA LEU A 59 -8.21 -4.81 -3.50
C LEU A 59 -9.67 -5.09 -3.13
N CYS A 60 -10.51 -5.33 -4.13
CA CYS A 60 -11.92 -5.72 -3.95
C CYS A 60 -12.13 -7.24 -3.98
N ALA A 61 -11.07 -8.04 -4.19
CA ALA A 61 -11.16 -9.49 -4.24
C ALA A 61 -11.47 -10.09 -2.84
N PRO A 62 -12.19 -11.22 -2.76
CA PRO A 62 -12.61 -11.81 -1.47
C PRO A 62 -11.45 -12.29 -0.59
N ASP A 63 -10.32 -12.65 -1.20
CA ASP A 63 -9.12 -13.20 -0.56
C ASP A 63 -8.17 -12.13 -0.02
N ILE A 64 -8.54 -10.85 -0.11
CA ILE A 64 -7.76 -9.73 0.42
C ILE A 64 -7.70 -9.74 1.96
N ASP A 65 -8.62 -10.45 2.63
CA ASP A 65 -8.68 -10.51 4.08
C ASP A 65 -7.39 -11.09 4.69
N GLY A 66 -6.86 -10.43 5.73
CA GLY A 66 -5.62 -10.80 6.39
C GLY A 66 -4.35 -10.36 5.67
N THR A 67 -4.45 -9.61 4.57
CA THR A 67 -3.27 -9.18 3.78
C THR A 67 -2.80 -7.75 4.09
N LEU A 68 -1.53 -7.49 3.84
CA LEU A 68 -0.89 -6.18 3.90
C LEU A 68 -0.28 -5.85 2.54
N TRP A 69 -0.65 -4.69 1.99
CA TRP A 69 -0.23 -4.24 0.67
C TRP A 69 0.60 -2.97 0.84
N CYS A 70 1.87 -3.03 0.45
CA CYS A 70 2.81 -1.92 0.59
C CYS A 70 3.11 -1.31 -0.78
N ALA A 71 2.87 -0.01 -0.95
CA ALA A 71 3.04 0.65 -2.24
C ALA A 71 3.72 2.02 -2.14
N HIS A 72 4.08 2.57 -3.30
CA HIS A 72 4.61 3.92 -3.45
C HIS A 72 3.52 4.97 -3.21
N GLY A 73 3.96 6.19 -2.87
CA GLY A 73 3.05 7.31 -2.67
C GLY A 73 2.22 7.61 -3.92
N GLU A 74 2.84 7.54 -5.10
CA GLU A 74 2.16 7.78 -6.38
C GLU A 74 1.09 6.73 -6.69
N VAL A 75 1.33 5.45 -6.38
CA VAL A 75 0.32 4.39 -6.55
C VAL A 75 -0.88 4.63 -5.61
N LEU A 76 -0.62 5.12 -4.40
CA LEU A 76 -1.66 5.52 -3.46
C LEU A 76 -2.45 6.74 -3.99
N ASP A 77 -1.76 7.74 -4.54
CA ASP A 77 -2.40 8.93 -5.09
C ASP A 77 -3.26 8.58 -6.33
N ASP A 78 -2.78 7.69 -7.20
CA ASP A 78 -3.53 7.16 -8.35
C ASP A 78 -4.80 6.42 -7.88
N LEU A 79 -4.69 5.58 -6.85
CA LEU A 79 -5.83 4.87 -6.27
C LEU A 79 -6.87 5.84 -5.69
N ALA A 80 -6.45 6.91 -5.01
CA ALA A 80 -7.37 7.95 -4.54
C ALA A 80 -8.06 8.69 -5.69
N ALA A 81 -7.37 8.94 -6.80
CA ALA A 81 -7.94 9.61 -7.95
C ALA A 81 -9.05 8.80 -8.64
N THR A 82 -8.99 7.47 -8.54
CA THR A 82 -10.04 6.57 -9.08
C THR A 82 -11.23 6.37 -8.14
N ALA A 83 -11.09 6.60 -6.83
CA ALA A 83 -12.17 6.36 -5.86
C ALA A 83 -13.51 7.05 -6.21
N PRO A 84 -13.56 8.31 -6.71
CA PRO A 84 -14.81 8.98 -7.06
C PRO A 84 -15.62 8.33 -8.20
N THR A 85 -14.96 7.62 -9.13
CA THR A 85 -15.64 6.91 -10.23
C THR A 85 -16.30 5.62 -9.76
N HIS A 86 -15.93 5.14 -8.58
CA HIS A 86 -16.42 3.91 -7.96
C HIS A 86 -17.18 4.24 -6.67
N ARG A 87 -18.49 4.51 -6.77
CA ARG A 87 -19.36 4.90 -5.63
C ARG A 87 -19.35 3.92 -4.43
N SER A 88 -18.87 2.69 -4.63
CA SER A 88 -18.71 1.66 -3.60
C SER A 88 -17.24 1.29 -3.35
N ALA A 89 -16.31 2.19 -3.66
CA ALA A 89 -14.87 1.99 -3.47
C ALA A 89 -14.52 1.82 -1.99
N ARG A 90 -13.85 0.71 -1.68
CA ARG A 90 -13.22 0.43 -0.38
C ARG A 90 -11.80 1.00 -0.32
N VAL A 91 -11.63 2.20 -0.88
CA VAL A 91 -10.34 2.88 -1.00
C VAL A 91 -10.31 4.02 0.02
N PRO A 92 -9.35 4.03 0.95
CA PRO A 92 -9.20 5.14 1.90
C PRO A 92 -8.76 6.42 1.18
N PRO A 93 -8.91 7.60 1.80
CA PRO A 93 -8.35 8.84 1.27
C PRO A 93 -6.82 8.79 1.36
N THR A 94 -6.19 8.13 0.40
CA THR A 94 -4.76 7.84 0.38
C THR A 94 -3.90 9.04 0.02
N THR A 95 -4.50 10.14 -0.46
CA THR A 95 -3.78 11.38 -0.78
C THR A 95 -2.97 11.86 0.43
N LYS A 96 -1.67 12.12 0.21
CA LYS A 96 -0.74 12.58 1.25
C LYS A 96 -0.52 11.61 2.43
N THR A 97 -0.80 10.31 2.26
CA THR A 97 -0.40 9.29 3.26
C THR A 97 1.09 9.44 3.58
N ALA A 98 1.47 9.58 4.85
CA ALA A 98 2.88 9.75 5.21
C ALA A 98 3.68 8.48 4.87
N LYS A 99 5.00 8.61 4.59
CA LYS A 99 5.86 7.42 4.41
C LYS A 99 5.79 6.56 5.67
N GLY A 100 5.55 5.26 5.53
CA GLY A 100 5.31 4.35 6.65
C GLY A 100 3.91 4.44 7.28
N GLY A 101 3.04 5.33 6.80
CA GLY A 101 1.65 5.41 7.21
C GLY A 101 0.81 4.28 6.64
N ALA A 102 -0.20 3.85 7.38
CA ALA A 102 -1.04 2.71 7.03
C ALA A 102 -2.53 3.02 7.20
N TRP A 103 -3.34 2.37 6.37
CA TRP A 103 -4.79 2.38 6.43
C TRP A 103 -5.29 0.97 6.68
N ILE A 104 -6.18 0.83 7.66
CA ILE A 104 -6.88 -0.41 7.96
C ILE A 104 -8.28 -0.33 7.33
N ILE A 105 -8.62 -1.35 6.55
CA ILE A 105 -9.86 -1.42 5.78
C ILE A 105 -10.59 -2.73 6.09
N ASP A 106 -11.87 -2.62 6.46
CA ASP A 106 -12.74 -3.78 6.63
C ASP A 106 -13.56 -4.04 5.34
N PRO A 107 -13.24 -5.10 4.56
CA PRO A 107 -13.97 -5.44 3.35
C PRO A 107 -15.36 -6.05 3.64
N ALA A 108 -15.67 -6.44 4.88
CA ALA A 108 -17.00 -6.93 5.24
C ALA A 108 -17.95 -5.79 5.69
N ALA A 109 -17.43 -4.62 6.04
CA ALA A 109 -18.24 -3.50 6.50
C ALA A 109 -19.19 -3.01 5.40
N PRO A 110 -20.48 -2.73 5.73
CA PRO A 110 -21.42 -2.12 4.80
C PRO A 110 -21.12 -0.62 4.63
N PRO A 111 -21.56 0.02 3.52
CA PRO A 111 -21.48 1.47 3.36
C PRO A 111 -22.30 2.22 4.44
N PRO A 112 -21.85 3.41 4.89
CA PRO A 112 -20.63 4.11 4.48
C PRO A 112 -19.37 3.45 5.06
N PHE A 113 -18.35 3.25 4.22
CA PHE A 113 -17.10 2.62 4.67
C PHE A 113 -16.34 3.55 5.62
N THR A 114 -15.84 2.96 6.71
CA THR A 114 -14.93 3.64 7.63
C THR A 114 -13.52 3.10 7.44
N PHE A 115 -12.55 4.00 7.48
CA PHE A 115 -11.13 3.67 7.34
C PHE A 115 -10.41 4.16 8.59
N ARG A 116 -9.46 3.36 9.08
CA ARG A 116 -8.63 3.75 10.21
C ARG A 116 -7.22 4.04 9.73
N TYR A 117 -6.77 5.29 9.91
CA TYR A 117 -5.40 5.68 9.65
C TYR A 117 -4.51 5.37 10.85
N ILE A 118 -3.30 4.87 10.58
CA ILE A 118 -2.20 4.70 11.52
C ILE A 118 -1.03 5.52 11.00
N ALA A 119 -0.63 6.54 11.75
CA ALA A 119 0.54 7.34 11.44
C ALA A 119 1.82 6.50 11.58
N PRO A 120 2.88 6.79 10.79
CA PRO A 120 4.17 6.14 10.96
C PRO A 120 4.73 6.38 12.36
N ASP A 121 5.51 5.42 12.86
CA ASP A 121 6.29 5.61 14.07
C ASP A 121 7.36 6.69 13.79
N PRO A 122 7.42 7.78 14.57
CA PRO A 122 8.42 8.84 14.37
C PRO A 122 9.86 8.34 14.54
N THR A 123 10.07 7.13 15.07
CA THR A 123 11.38 6.53 15.28
C THR A 123 11.82 5.54 14.18
N SER A 124 10.97 5.34 13.15
CA SER A 124 11.19 4.36 12.06
C SER A 124 11.91 4.88 10.81
#